data_AF-A0A920DI71-F1
#
_entry.id   AF-A0A920DI71-F1
#
_cell.length_a   1.000
_cell.length_b   1.000
_cell.length_c   1.000
_cell.angle_alpha   90.00
_cell.angle_beta   90.00
_cell.angle_gamma   90.00
#
_symmetry.space_group_name_H-M   'P 1'
#
loop_
_entity.id
_entity.type
_entity.pdbx_description
1 polymer ?
#
loop_
_entity_poly.entity_id
_entity_poly.type
_entity_poly.pdbx_seq_one_letter_code
_entity_poly.pdbx_strand_id
1 'polypeptide(L)'
;MKADHDLLENKTLSPSFMLSCQDIYNNNILKNQTTLILNYDWKLRSFSKYAQQLEMESNGKSIDQNNQAINIDTCPIIWGDMAQNLNIPFYQMVYQGTKDFNINIIASLSESLNFYQFKGQSESLIAGSEKEIEKYKITNYRTPTLITIEEISPLSIGVLMASWENKAILKVYFGI
;
A
#
# COMPACT_ATOMS: atom_id res chain seq x y z
N MET A 1 -18.74 -10.18 -4.63
CA MET A 1 -18.68 -8.71 -4.35
C MET A 1 -18.10 -8.01 -5.59
N LYS A 2 -18.21 -6.67 -5.76
CA LYS A 2 -17.73 -5.95 -6.97
C LYS A 2 -16.26 -6.27 -7.29
N ALA A 3 -15.40 -6.35 -6.27
CA ALA A 3 -13.99 -6.73 -6.43
C ALA A 3 -13.79 -8.13 -7.02
N ASP A 4 -14.56 -9.13 -6.58
CA ASP A 4 -14.45 -10.50 -7.08
C ASP A 4 -14.92 -10.59 -8.53
N HIS A 5 -16.02 -9.90 -8.84
CA HIS A 5 -16.55 -9.82 -10.19
C HIS A 5 -15.54 -9.15 -11.14
N ASP A 6 -14.98 -8.01 -10.72
CA ASP A 6 -13.95 -7.31 -11.48
C ASP A 6 -12.71 -8.18 -11.70
N LEU A 7 -12.29 -8.98 -10.72
CA LEU A 7 -11.19 -9.92 -10.90
C LEU A 7 -11.53 -11.06 -11.88
N LEU A 8 -12.74 -11.60 -11.83
CA LEU A 8 -13.13 -12.72 -12.70
C LEU A 8 -13.32 -12.29 -14.17
N GLU A 9 -13.88 -11.11 -14.38
CA GLU A 9 -14.19 -10.59 -15.72
C GLU A 9 -13.03 -9.79 -16.34
N ASN A 10 -12.40 -8.91 -15.57
CA ASN A 10 -11.37 -7.97 -16.03
C ASN A 10 -9.98 -8.37 -15.51
N LYS A 11 -9.72 -9.68 -15.39
CA LYS A 11 -8.52 -10.34 -14.80
C LYS A 11 -7.27 -9.45 -14.73
N THR A 12 -6.71 -9.07 -15.88
CA THR A 12 -5.43 -8.34 -15.99
C THR A 12 -5.50 -6.85 -15.65
N LEU A 13 -6.69 -6.26 -15.63
CA LEU A 13 -6.93 -4.84 -15.36
C LEU A 13 -7.61 -4.62 -14.00
N SER A 14 -7.93 -5.69 -13.27
CA SER A 14 -8.55 -5.57 -11.95
C SER A 14 -7.59 -4.89 -10.96
N PRO A 15 -8.09 -4.02 -10.06
CA PRO A 15 -7.26 -3.39 -9.04
C PRO A 15 -6.49 -4.41 -8.19
N SER A 16 -7.12 -5.53 -7.84
CA SER A 16 -6.50 -6.61 -7.06
C SER A 16 -5.27 -7.22 -7.77
N PHE A 17 -5.36 -7.42 -9.08
CA PHE A 17 -4.26 -7.96 -9.89
C PHE A 17 -3.14 -6.94 -10.10
N MET A 18 -3.46 -5.66 -10.33
CA MET A 18 -2.45 -4.62 -10.45
C MET A 18 -1.68 -4.44 -9.13
N LEU A 19 -2.40 -4.44 -8.00
CA LEU A 19 -1.78 -4.35 -6.67
C LEU A 19 -0.90 -5.57 -6.36
N SER A 20 -1.28 -6.79 -6.78
CA SER A 20 -0.45 -7.98 -6.57
C SER A 20 0.83 -7.94 -7.42
N CYS A 21 0.73 -7.53 -8.69
CA CYS A 21 1.89 -7.32 -9.55
C CYS A 21 2.84 -6.27 -8.98
N GLN A 22 2.31 -5.13 -8.50
CA GLN A 22 3.10 -4.07 -7.88
C GLN A 22 3.84 -4.56 -6.64
N ASP A 23 3.17 -5.34 -5.78
CA ASP A 23 3.77 -5.91 -4.58
C ASP A 23 4.93 -6.86 -4.91
N ILE A 24 4.73 -7.77 -5.86
CA ILE A 24 5.78 -8.70 -6.32
C ILE A 24 6.94 -7.92 -6.93
N TYR A 25 6.65 -6.90 -7.75
CA TYR A 25 7.70 -6.06 -8.33
C TYR A 25 8.51 -5.35 -7.25
N ASN A 26 7.86 -4.73 -6.27
CA ASN A 26 8.56 -4.06 -5.17
C ASN A 26 9.39 -5.05 -4.34
N ASN A 27 8.78 -6.15 -3.91
CA ASN A 27 9.40 -7.10 -3.00
C ASN A 27 10.52 -7.90 -3.68
N ASN A 28 10.25 -8.49 -4.83
CA ASN A 28 11.14 -9.46 -5.47
C ASN A 28 12.12 -8.83 -6.46
N ILE A 29 11.74 -7.74 -7.13
CA ILE A 29 12.58 -7.07 -8.15
C ILE A 29 13.33 -5.88 -7.55
N LEU A 30 12.61 -4.94 -6.92
CA LEU A 30 13.23 -3.77 -6.28
C LEU A 30 13.87 -4.08 -4.92
N LYS A 31 13.64 -5.27 -4.37
CA LYS A 31 14.14 -5.71 -3.05
C LYS A 31 13.68 -4.82 -1.89
N ASN A 32 12.51 -4.20 -2.05
CA ASN A 32 11.85 -3.43 -1.00
C ASN A 32 11.29 -4.38 0.05
N GLN A 33 11.91 -4.41 1.22
CA GLN A 33 11.53 -5.32 2.32
C GLN A 33 10.24 -4.93 3.04
N THR A 34 9.72 -3.72 2.79
CA THR A 34 8.56 -3.19 3.51
C THR A 34 7.57 -2.51 2.59
N THR A 35 6.31 -2.50 3.01
CA THR A 35 5.21 -1.78 2.36
C THR A 35 4.53 -0.88 3.38
N LEU A 36 4.49 0.42 3.08
CA LEU A 36 3.76 1.42 3.83
C LEU A 36 2.32 1.51 3.33
N ILE A 37 1.35 1.48 4.24
CA ILE A 37 -0.07 1.77 3.96
C ILE A 37 -0.49 2.99 4.80
N LEU A 38 -0.83 4.08 4.12
CA LEU A 38 -1.37 5.29 4.75
C LEU A 38 -2.84 5.45 4.38
N ASN A 39 -3.71 5.66 5.38
CA ASN A 39 -5.10 6.02 5.14
C ASN A 39 -5.38 7.46 5.60
N TYR A 40 -6.11 8.22 4.80
CA TYR A 40 -6.50 9.60 5.10
C TYR A 40 -7.90 9.70 5.70
N ASP A 41 -8.55 8.60 6.08
CA ASP A 41 -9.87 8.61 6.71
C ASP A 41 -9.88 7.88 8.05
N TRP A 42 -10.39 8.53 9.11
CA TRP A 42 -10.50 7.97 10.46
C TRP A 42 -11.31 6.67 10.52
N LYS A 43 -12.32 6.52 9.66
CA LYS A 43 -13.12 5.29 9.59
C LYS A 43 -12.27 4.09 9.13
N LEU A 44 -11.15 4.34 8.44
CA LEU A 44 -10.17 3.34 8.00
C LEU A 44 -8.95 3.22 8.92
N ARG A 45 -8.93 3.82 10.12
CA ARG A 45 -7.76 3.80 11.04
C ARG A 45 -7.23 2.41 11.41
N SER A 46 -8.06 1.37 11.30
CA SER A 46 -7.66 -0.01 11.58
C SER A 46 -7.26 -0.78 10.32
N PHE A 47 -7.34 -0.18 9.15
CA PHE A 47 -7.13 -0.86 7.87
C PHE A 47 -5.68 -1.34 7.73
N SER A 48 -4.69 -0.54 8.13
CA SER A 48 -3.28 -0.96 8.10
C SER A 48 -3.03 -2.19 8.98
N LYS A 49 -3.68 -2.29 10.14
CA LYS A 49 -3.61 -3.46 11.03
C LYS A 49 -4.29 -4.68 10.44
N TYR A 50 -5.44 -4.50 9.79
CA TYR A 50 -6.11 -5.57 9.05
C TYR A 50 -5.21 -6.10 7.92
N ALA A 51 -4.63 -5.21 7.10
CA ALA A 51 -3.74 -5.58 6.01
C ALA A 51 -2.45 -6.27 6.52
N GLN A 52 -1.90 -5.81 7.65
CA GLN A 52 -0.78 -6.48 8.33
C GLN A 52 -1.11 -7.94 8.65
N GLN A 53 -2.22 -8.17 9.36
CA GLN A 53 -2.64 -9.52 9.71
C GLN A 53 -2.87 -10.35 8.45
N LEU A 54 -3.70 -9.86 7.52
CA LEU A 54 -4.06 -10.58 6.31
C LEU A 54 -2.83 -11.00 5.49
N GLU A 55 -1.91 -10.08 5.19
CA GLU A 55 -0.78 -10.39 4.30
C GLU A 55 0.36 -11.11 5.03
N MET A 56 0.73 -10.68 6.24
CA MET A 56 1.89 -11.24 6.94
C MET A 56 1.59 -12.63 7.51
N GLU A 57 0.37 -12.88 8.00
CA GLU A 57 -0.02 -14.20 8.52
C GLU A 57 -0.22 -15.22 7.39
N SER A 58 -0.78 -14.77 6.25
CA SER A 58 -1.04 -15.64 5.10
C SER A 58 0.23 -15.95 4.31
N ASN A 59 0.99 -14.91 3.94
CA ASN A 59 2.09 -15.03 2.98
C ASN A 59 3.48 -14.98 3.63
N GLY A 60 3.59 -14.78 4.95
CA GLY A 60 4.86 -14.84 5.69
C GLY A 60 5.37 -16.28 5.87
N LYS A 61 5.58 -17.00 4.78
CA LYS A 61 5.94 -18.42 4.75
C LYS A 61 7.32 -18.63 4.12
N SER A 62 7.94 -19.77 4.44
CA SER A 62 9.23 -20.21 3.89
C SER A 62 9.17 -21.59 3.23
N ILE A 63 8.02 -22.26 3.29
CA ILE A 63 7.78 -23.61 2.78
C ILE A 63 6.49 -23.58 1.95
N ASP A 64 6.51 -24.18 0.76
CA ASP A 64 5.37 -24.26 -0.14
C ASP A 64 4.40 -25.42 0.21
N GLN A 65 3.30 -25.53 -0.52
CA GLN A 65 2.32 -26.62 -0.35
C GLN A 65 2.86 -28.02 -0.66
N ASN A 66 4.01 -28.13 -1.32
CA ASN A 66 4.70 -29.38 -1.63
C ASN A 66 5.81 -29.72 -0.61
N ASN A 67 5.87 -28.99 0.52
CA ASN A 67 6.91 -29.09 1.55
C ASN A 67 8.33 -28.76 1.05
N GLN A 68 8.45 -27.91 0.02
CA GLN A 68 9.74 -27.43 -0.49
C GLN A 68 10.06 -26.02 0.02
N ALA A 69 11.35 -25.72 0.19
CA ALA A 69 11.80 -24.39 0.58
C ALA A 69 11.53 -23.38 -0.54
N ILE A 70 10.98 -22.22 -0.18
CA ILE A 70 10.71 -21.13 -1.11
C ILE A 70 12.00 -20.31 -1.30
N ASN A 71 12.42 -20.12 -2.55
CA ASN A 71 13.67 -19.45 -2.92
C ASN A 71 13.50 -17.97 -3.28
N ILE A 72 12.33 -17.39 -3.02
CA ILE A 72 12.00 -15.99 -3.27
C ILE A 72 11.45 -15.34 -2.00
N ASP A 73 11.53 -14.00 -1.91
CA ASP A 73 10.92 -13.24 -0.83
C ASP A 73 9.38 -13.34 -0.92
N THR A 74 8.70 -13.78 0.14
CA THR A 74 7.27 -14.12 0.11
C THR A 74 6.36 -12.99 0.55
N CYS A 75 6.71 -12.30 1.63
CA CYS A 75 5.91 -11.20 2.14
C CYS A 75 6.79 -10.07 2.68
N PRO A 76 6.57 -8.81 2.27
CA PRO A 76 7.22 -7.67 2.89
C PRO A 76 6.62 -7.39 4.28
N ILE A 77 7.35 -6.67 5.11
CA ILE A 77 6.81 -6.14 6.37
C ILE A 77 5.81 -5.04 6.03
N ILE A 78 4.54 -5.24 6.40
CA ILE A 78 3.50 -4.23 6.24
C ILE A 78 3.50 -3.32 7.47
N TRP A 79 3.44 -2.01 7.26
CA TRP A 79 3.35 -1.04 8.34
C TRP A 79 2.59 0.21 7.89
N GLY A 80 2.18 1.03 8.84
CA GLY A 80 1.49 2.28 8.56
C GLY A 80 0.35 2.59 9.53
N ASP A 81 -0.26 3.75 9.32
CA ASP A 81 -1.24 4.34 10.23
C ASP A 81 -2.11 5.36 9.48
N MET A 82 -3.04 5.99 10.19
CA MET A 82 -3.83 7.10 9.68
C MET A 82 -2.97 8.35 9.51
N ALA A 83 -2.84 8.82 8.27
CA ALA A 83 -1.95 9.92 7.88
C ALA A 83 -2.23 11.28 8.55
N GLN A 84 -3.44 11.49 9.06
CA GLN A 84 -3.82 12.75 9.70
C GLN A 84 -3.18 12.96 11.07
N ASN A 85 -2.61 11.90 11.66
CA ASN A 85 -1.94 12.02 12.94
C ASN A 85 -0.58 12.71 12.75
N LEU A 86 -0.56 14.03 12.96
CA LEU A 86 0.61 14.90 12.78
C LEU A 86 1.83 14.52 13.65
N ASN A 87 1.65 13.64 14.63
CA ASN A 87 2.72 13.15 15.52
C ASN A 87 3.30 11.80 15.07
N ILE A 88 3.00 11.33 13.87
CA ILE A 88 3.52 10.05 13.38
C ILE A 88 5.05 10.14 13.18
N PRO A 89 5.85 9.32 13.90
CA PRO A 89 7.31 9.49 13.96
C PRO A 89 8.03 9.11 12.67
N PHE A 90 7.39 8.36 11.78
CA PHE A 90 8.05 7.83 10.59
C PHE A 90 8.02 8.77 9.36
N TYR A 91 7.27 9.87 9.39
CA TYR A 91 7.14 10.79 8.24
C TYR A 91 8.48 11.34 7.76
N GLN A 92 9.39 11.62 8.69
CA GLN A 92 10.75 12.06 8.35
C GLN A 92 11.48 11.02 7.49
N MET A 93 11.36 9.74 7.83
CA MET A 93 11.96 8.65 7.06
C MET A 93 11.29 8.53 5.69
N VAL A 94 9.98 8.76 5.59
CA VAL A 94 9.28 8.72 4.30
C VAL A 94 9.82 9.77 3.34
N TYR A 95 9.97 11.01 3.82
CA TYR A 95 10.41 12.12 2.98
C TYR A 95 11.92 12.16 2.73
N GLN A 96 12.76 11.83 3.72
CA GLN A 96 14.21 12.03 3.62
C GLN A 96 15.04 10.76 3.87
N GLY A 97 14.40 9.65 4.23
CA GLY A 97 15.09 8.40 4.53
C GLY A 97 15.74 7.78 3.29
N THR A 98 16.81 7.04 3.52
CA THR A 98 17.63 6.41 2.48
C THR A 98 17.14 5.03 2.05
N LYS A 99 16.07 4.52 2.66
CA LYS A 99 15.46 3.23 2.32
C LYS A 99 14.29 3.46 1.39
N ASP A 100 14.19 2.64 0.36
CA ASP A 100 13.00 2.51 -0.47
C ASP A 100 12.07 1.43 0.08
N PHE A 101 10.79 1.61 -0.24
CA PHE A 101 9.71 0.73 0.17
C PHE A 101 8.50 0.98 -0.73
N ASN A 102 7.61 0.00 -0.81
CA ASN A 102 6.35 0.19 -1.51
C ASN A 102 5.44 1.13 -0.71
N ILE A 103 4.70 2.02 -1.36
CA ILE A 103 3.84 3.00 -0.68
C ILE A 103 2.43 2.93 -1.28
N ASN A 104 1.44 2.64 -0.45
CA ASN A 104 0.03 2.71 -0.80
C ASN A 104 -0.64 3.80 0.03
N ILE A 105 -1.33 4.73 -0.63
CA ILE A 105 -2.06 5.82 0.02
C ILE A 105 -3.54 5.70 -0.32
N ILE A 106 -4.38 5.64 0.70
CA ILE A 106 -5.83 5.44 0.59
C ILE A 106 -6.57 6.69 1.03
N ALA A 107 -7.49 7.20 0.20
CA ALA A 107 -8.35 8.33 0.55
C ALA A 107 -9.74 8.21 -0.08
N SER A 108 -10.73 8.85 0.56
CA SER A 108 -12.04 9.07 -0.06
C SER A 108 -12.02 10.34 -0.92
N LEU A 109 -12.78 10.34 -2.03
CA LEU A 109 -12.91 11.49 -2.93
C LEU A 109 -13.86 12.58 -2.40
N SER A 110 -14.41 12.40 -1.20
CA SER A 110 -15.23 13.41 -0.54
C SER A 110 -14.45 14.73 -0.37
N GLU A 111 -15.03 15.86 -0.82
CA GLU A 111 -14.46 17.20 -0.67
C GLU A 111 -14.36 17.58 0.82
N SER A 112 -13.29 17.12 1.45
CA SER A 112 -13.03 17.24 2.88
C SER A 112 -11.58 17.62 3.10
N LEU A 113 -11.27 18.13 4.30
CA LEU A 113 -9.89 18.41 4.72
C LEU A 113 -8.96 17.21 4.45
N ASN A 114 -9.47 16.01 4.69
CA ASN A 114 -8.79 14.74 4.49
C ASN A 114 -8.31 14.55 3.04
N PHE A 115 -9.18 14.84 2.07
CA PHE A 115 -8.86 14.72 0.66
C PHE A 115 -7.83 15.76 0.20
N TYR A 116 -7.94 17.00 0.70
CA TYR A 116 -6.95 18.05 0.41
C TYR A 116 -5.58 17.74 1.03
N GLN A 117 -5.55 17.18 2.24
CA GLN A 117 -4.31 16.69 2.85
C GLN A 117 -3.69 15.54 2.05
N PHE A 118 -4.52 14.56 1.63
CA PHE A 118 -4.11 13.48 0.75
C PHE A 118 -3.47 14.00 -0.54
N LYS A 119 -4.12 14.97 -1.19
CA LYS A 119 -3.63 15.57 -2.44
C LYS A 119 -2.29 16.27 -2.23
N GLY A 120 -2.20 17.18 -1.26
CA GLY A 120 -0.96 17.92 -1.00
C GLY A 120 0.23 17.03 -0.62
N GLN A 121 -0.01 16.00 0.20
CA GLN A 121 1.03 15.06 0.62
C GLN A 121 1.46 14.13 -0.52
N SER A 122 0.53 13.61 -1.32
CA SER A 122 0.87 12.78 -2.48
C SER A 122 1.64 13.57 -3.53
N GLU A 123 1.22 14.82 -3.82
CA GLU A 123 1.94 15.72 -4.71
C GLU A 123 3.34 16.04 -4.17
N SER A 124 3.50 16.28 -2.87
CA SER A 124 4.80 16.54 -2.26
C SER A 124 5.75 15.34 -2.34
N LEU A 125 5.24 14.12 -2.08
CA LEU A 125 6.03 12.89 -2.21
C LEU A 125 6.48 12.64 -3.66
N ILE A 126 5.59 12.89 -4.62
CA ILE A 126 5.87 12.74 -6.05
C ILE A 126 6.78 13.87 -6.55
N ALA A 127 6.75 15.06 -5.97
CA ALA A 127 7.63 16.14 -6.43
C ALA A 127 9.05 16.05 -5.83
N GLY A 128 9.16 15.65 -4.57
CA GLY A 128 10.39 15.88 -3.80
C GLY A 128 10.73 17.36 -3.65
N SER A 129 11.94 17.69 -3.22
CA SER A 129 12.41 19.09 -3.16
C SER A 129 13.89 19.23 -3.57
N GLU A 130 14.16 19.29 -4.87
CA GLU A 130 15.53 19.47 -5.39
C GLU A 130 16.11 20.88 -5.15
N LYS A 131 15.27 21.88 -4.85
CA LYS A 131 15.62 23.32 -4.82
C LYS A 131 15.63 23.92 -3.41
N GLU A 132 15.97 23.15 -2.39
CA GLU A 132 16.13 23.69 -1.04
C GLU A 132 17.52 24.29 -0.81
N ILE A 133 17.58 25.50 -0.23
CA ILE A 133 18.85 26.17 0.11
C ILE A 133 19.59 25.37 1.19
N GLU A 134 18.83 24.86 2.16
CA GLU A 134 19.34 24.05 3.25
C GLU A 134 19.28 22.57 2.85
N LYS A 135 20.44 21.98 2.55
CA LYS A 135 20.53 20.61 2.02
C LYS A 135 19.85 19.55 2.88
N TYR A 136 19.80 19.72 4.20
CA TYR A 136 19.17 18.78 5.11
C TYR A 136 17.62 18.87 5.12
N LYS A 137 17.03 19.83 4.40
CA LYS A 137 15.58 19.94 4.18
C LYS A 137 15.13 19.31 2.86
N ILE A 138 16.07 18.90 2.00
CA ILE A 138 15.77 18.22 0.73
C ILE A 138 14.97 16.94 1.00
N THR A 139 13.88 16.74 0.27
CA THR A 139 13.07 15.52 0.29
C THR A 139 13.28 14.72 -0.99
N ASN A 140 13.23 13.41 -0.84
CA ASN A 140 13.37 12.45 -1.92
C ASN A 140 12.09 12.38 -2.75
N TYR A 141 12.25 12.13 -4.05
CA TYR A 141 11.16 11.69 -4.92
C TYR A 141 10.69 10.28 -4.51
N ARG A 142 9.38 10.07 -4.43
CA ARG A 142 8.74 8.77 -4.15
C ARG A 142 7.64 8.48 -5.16
N THR A 143 7.33 7.19 -5.33
CA THR A 143 6.28 6.71 -6.25
C THR A 143 5.15 6.02 -5.47
N PRO A 144 4.28 6.77 -4.76
CA PRO A 144 3.14 6.17 -4.07
C PRO A 144 2.06 5.72 -5.06
N THR A 145 1.45 4.58 -4.77
CA THR A 145 0.20 4.17 -5.40
C THR A 145 -0.97 4.82 -4.68
N LEU A 146 -1.75 5.58 -5.44
CA LEU A 146 -2.90 6.32 -4.96
C LEU A 146 -4.16 5.46 -5.17
N ILE A 147 -4.82 5.12 -4.07
CA ILE A 147 -6.02 4.29 -4.05
C ILE A 147 -7.17 5.16 -3.56
N THR A 148 -8.05 5.54 -4.48
CA THR A 148 -9.18 6.41 -4.18
C THR A 148 -10.48 5.62 -4.16
N ILE A 149 -11.33 5.90 -3.18
CA ILE A 149 -12.70 5.41 -3.10
C ILE A 149 -13.67 6.59 -3.15
N GLU A 150 -14.83 6.42 -3.79
CA GLU A 150 -15.78 7.54 -3.97
C GLU A 150 -16.23 8.13 -2.63
N GLU A 151 -16.61 7.27 -1.70
CA GLU A 151 -17.04 7.62 -0.34
C GLU A 151 -16.68 6.51 0.65
N ILE A 152 -16.84 6.79 1.95
CA ILE A 152 -16.71 5.76 2.99
C ILE A 152 -18.10 5.23 3.37
N SER A 153 -18.49 4.15 2.71
CA SER A 153 -19.70 3.36 2.97
C SER A 153 -19.37 1.88 3.23
N PRO A 154 -20.26 1.10 3.87
CA PRO A 154 -20.04 -0.34 4.07
C PRO A 154 -19.72 -1.09 2.78
N LEU A 155 -20.34 -0.70 1.66
CA LEU A 155 -20.08 -1.26 0.34
C LEU A 155 -18.63 -0.97 -0.10
N SER A 156 -18.22 0.30 -0.10
CA SER A 156 -16.86 0.70 -0.54
C SER A 156 -15.75 0.06 0.31
N ILE A 157 -15.96 -0.05 1.63
CA ILE A 157 -15.04 -0.70 2.55
C ILE A 157 -14.97 -2.20 2.23
N GLY A 158 -16.12 -2.84 2.02
CA GLY A 158 -16.17 -4.24 1.62
C GLY A 158 -15.39 -4.50 0.33
N VAL A 159 -15.58 -3.65 -0.69
CA VAL A 159 -14.82 -3.74 -1.95
C VAL A 159 -13.33 -3.58 -1.71
N LEU A 160 -12.90 -2.60 -0.90
CA LEU A 160 -11.49 -2.40 -0.57
C LEU A 160 -10.88 -3.62 0.14
N MET A 161 -11.58 -4.18 1.13
CA MET A 161 -11.15 -5.38 1.85
C MET A 161 -11.06 -6.59 0.92
N ALA A 162 -12.10 -6.85 0.12
CA ALA A 162 -12.10 -7.94 -0.85
C ALA A 162 -11.01 -7.78 -1.92
N SER A 163 -10.71 -6.55 -2.36
CA SER A 163 -9.57 -6.29 -3.23
C SER A 163 -8.24 -6.65 -2.58
N TRP A 164 -8.08 -6.39 -1.28
CA TRP A 164 -6.88 -6.75 -0.52
C TRP A 164 -6.75 -8.26 -0.29
N GLU A 165 -7.85 -8.95 -0.02
CA GLU A 165 -7.91 -10.41 0.08
C GLU A 165 -7.52 -11.08 -1.24
N ASN A 166 -8.14 -10.63 -2.33
CA ASN A 166 -7.82 -11.11 -3.68
C ASN A 166 -6.36 -10.83 -4.04
N LYS A 167 -5.83 -9.64 -3.70
CA LYS A 167 -4.41 -9.31 -3.87
C LYS A 167 -3.51 -10.31 -3.10
N ALA A 168 -3.83 -10.61 -1.84
CA ALA A 168 -3.06 -11.55 -1.03
C ALA A 168 -3.07 -12.96 -1.61
N ILE A 169 -4.23 -13.43 -2.09
CA ILE A 169 -4.39 -14.73 -2.76
C ILE A 169 -3.60 -14.78 -4.07
N LEU A 170 -3.68 -13.74 -4.90
CA LEU A 170 -2.98 -13.70 -6.18
C LEU A 170 -1.46 -13.81 -6.01
N LYS A 171 -0.89 -13.23 -4.94
CA LYS A 171 0.54 -13.35 -4.64
C LYS A 171 0.96 -14.82 -4.49
N VAL A 172 0.13 -15.66 -3.86
CA VAL A 172 0.39 -17.10 -3.69
C VAL A 172 0.53 -17.81 -5.03
N TYR A 173 -0.33 -17.49 -6.00
CA TYR A 173 -0.26 -18.08 -7.35
C TYR A 173 1.04 -17.76 -8.09
N PHE A 174 1.77 -16.70 -7.71
CA PHE A 174 3.07 -16.35 -8.29
C PHE A 174 4.26 -17.02 -7.59
N GLY A 175 4.02 -18.06 -6.81
CA GLY A 175 5.07 -18.87 -6.17
C GLY A 175 5.44 -18.41 -4.75
N ILE A 176 4.50 -17.77 -4.06
CA ILE A 176 4.60 -17.33 -2.67
C ILE A 176 3.81 -18.26 -1.77
#